data_AF-X1L3I3-F1
#
_entry.id   AF-X1L3I3-F1
#
_cell.length_a   1.000
_cell.length_b   1.000
_cell.length_c   1.000
_cell.angle_alpha   90.00
_cell.angle_beta   90.00
_cell.angle_gamma   90.00
#
_symmetry.space_group_name_H-M   'P 1'
#
loop_
_entity.id
_entity.type
_entity.pdbx_description
1 polymer ?
#
loop_
_entity_poly.entity_id
_entity_poly.type
_entity_poly.pdbx_seq_one_letter_code
_entity_poly.pdbx_strand_id
1 'polypeptide(L)'
;MAGAKINGSESRMLWAMVYKTIAFNKSNDGIPWIQLEELTGIDQWHIGRAINSLLKKGIIFRKGNVFGIQTDFSKWEIPPKQVVIQKIPPNQGELPPNQGELPPKRVDSRDLSKRAIQEKGFSTSKEKKNGKDFKKHLHKFVEDIKKIPKK
;
A
#
# COMPACT_ATOMS: atom_id res chain seq x y z
N MET A 1 -14.16 5.67 18.39
CA MET A 1 -12.89 5.07 17.91
C MET A 1 -12.72 5.45 16.45
N ALA A 2 -11.54 5.96 16.05
CA ALA A 2 -11.25 6.37 14.68
C ALA A 2 -11.40 5.16 13.74
N GLY A 3 -12.29 5.25 12.75
CA GLY A 3 -12.76 4.10 11.96
C GLY A 3 -12.58 4.23 10.45
N ALA A 4 -11.76 5.16 9.98
CA ALA A 4 -11.58 5.40 8.55
C ALA A 4 -11.13 4.12 7.83
N LYS A 5 -11.85 3.74 6.76
CA LYS A 5 -11.50 2.57 5.95
C LYS A 5 -10.29 2.89 5.08
N ILE A 6 -9.13 2.31 5.37
CA ILE A 6 -7.86 2.55 4.66
C ILE A 6 -7.54 1.34 3.76
N ASN A 7 -7.13 1.57 2.51
CA ASN A 7 -6.66 0.53 1.59
C ASN A 7 -5.15 0.26 1.76
N GLY A 8 -4.62 -0.86 1.26
CA GLY A 8 -3.21 -1.24 1.42
C GLY A 8 -2.21 -0.19 0.90
N SER A 9 -2.46 0.40 -0.27
CA SER A 9 -1.60 1.48 -0.81
C SER A 9 -1.68 2.76 0.01
N GLU A 10 -2.86 3.09 0.55
CA GLU A 10 -3.04 4.24 1.43
C GLU A 10 -2.34 4.02 2.77
N SER A 11 -2.40 2.80 3.31
CA SER A 11 -1.68 2.42 4.54
C SER A 11 -0.18 2.56 4.36
N ARG A 12 0.39 2.04 3.27
CA ARG A 12 1.82 2.23 2.94
C ARG A 12 2.20 3.71 2.86
N MET A 13 1.38 4.52 2.18
CA MET A 13 1.60 5.96 2.07
C MET A 13 1.55 6.66 3.43
N LEU A 14 0.57 6.30 4.26
CA LEU A 14 0.41 6.85 5.60
C LEU A 14 1.63 6.54 6.47
N TRP A 15 2.09 5.29 6.47
CA TRP A 15 3.29 4.89 7.22
C TRP A 15 4.56 5.56 6.72
N ALA A 16 4.72 5.74 5.41
CA ALA A 16 5.84 6.50 4.86
C ALA A 16 5.82 7.97 5.33
N MET A 17 4.65 8.60 5.35
CA MET A 17 4.50 9.97 5.86
C MET A 17 4.77 10.05 7.37
N VAL A 18 4.27 9.10 8.17
CA VAL A 18 4.55 9.00 9.61
C VAL A 18 6.04 8.85 9.87
N TYR A 19 6.72 7.98 9.11
CA TYR A 19 8.17 7.79 9.21
C TYR A 19 8.93 9.08 8.89
N LYS A 20 8.53 9.84 7.87
CA LYS A 20 9.19 11.10 7.49
C LYS A 20 8.86 12.28 8.41
N THR A 21 7.76 12.24 9.16
CA THR A 21 7.32 13.33 10.04
C THR A 21 7.57 13.01 11.50
N ILE A 22 6.74 12.15 12.08
CA ILE A 22 6.70 11.82 13.51
C ILE A 22 8.03 11.19 13.96
N ALA A 23 8.62 10.29 13.17
CA ALA A 23 9.89 9.65 13.57
C ALA A 23 11.07 10.64 13.62
N PHE A 24 10.96 11.78 12.94
CA PHE A 24 11.93 12.89 13.00
C PHE A 24 11.45 14.02 13.92
N ASN A 25 10.42 13.76 14.75
CA ASN A 25 9.81 14.72 15.67
C ASN A 25 9.28 16.00 15.00
N LYS A 26 8.80 15.89 13.76
CA LYS A 26 8.19 16.98 12.98
C LYS A 26 6.67 16.80 12.89
N SER A 27 5.93 17.90 12.88
CA SER A 27 4.47 17.90 12.69
C SER A 27 4.06 17.82 11.21
N ASN A 28 4.88 18.34 10.31
CA ASN A 28 4.73 18.26 8.87
C ASN A 28 6.12 18.23 8.20
N ASP A 29 6.19 17.72 6.98
CA ASP A 29 7.43 17.71 6.20
C ASP A 29 7.15 17.86 4.70
N GLY A 30 8.13 18.40 3.96
CA GLY A 30 8.12 18.47 2.51
C GLY A 30 8.73 17.20 1.95
N ILE A 31 7.90 16.23 1.58
CA ILE A 31 8.39 14.92 1.12
C ILE A 31 8.38 14.87 -0.41
N PRO A 32 9.55 14.69 -1.07
CA PRO A 32 9.61 14.53 -2.52
C PRO A 32 8.91 13.27 -3.00
N TRP A 33 8.31 13.32 -4.19
CA TRP A 33 7.61 12.18 -4.80
C TRP A 33 8.50 10.93 -4.94
N ILE A 34 9.75 11.11 -5.34
CA ILE A 34 10.74 10.03 -5.48
C ILE A 34 10.97 9.30 -4.14
N GLN A 35 11.06 10.03 -3.03
CA GLN A 35 11.23 9.40 -1.71
C GLN A 35 9.97 8.61 -1.30
N LEU A 36 8.79 9.08 -1.67
CA LEU A 36 7.55 8.35 -1.40
C LEU A 36 7.47 7.07 -2.23
N GLU A 37 7.89 7.11 -3.49
CA GLU A 37 7.97 5.94 -4.36
C GLU A 37 8.92 4.90 -3.79
N GLU A 38 10.14 5.30 -3.42
CA GLU A 38 11.15 4.42 -2.82
C GLU A 38 10.66 3.78 -1.51
N LEU A 39 10.01 4.54 -0.63
CA LEU A 39 9.53 4.04 0.66
C LEU A 39 8.30 3.12 0.54
N THR A 40 7.43 3.39 -0.43
CA THR A 40 6.14 2.67 -0.54
C THR A 40 6.15 1.56 -1.58
N GLY A 41 7.11 1.59 -2.52
CA GLY A 41 7.13 0.76 -3.72
C GLY A 41 5.93 1.01 -4.64
N ILE A 42 5.26 2.15 -4.51
CA ILE A 42 4.15 2.57 -5.36
C ILE A 42 4.73 3.47 -6.44
N ASP A 43 4.53 3.08 -7.69
CA ASP A 43 4.93 3.86 -8.85
C ASP A 43 4.40 5.31 -8.77
N GLN A 44 5.24 6.27 -9.16
CA GLN A 44 4.99 7.70 -9.00
C GLN A 44 3.63 8.15 -9.58
N TRP A 45 3.16 7.54 -10.67
CA TRP A 45 1.87 7.86 -11.29
C TRP A 45 0.68 7.54 -10.39
N HIS A 46 0.83 6.57 -9.48
CA HIS A 46 -0.23 6.06 -8.61
C HIS A 46 -0.22 6.66 -7.21
N ILE A 47 0.91 7.25 -6.78
CA ILE A 47 1.05 7.88 -5.46
C ILE A 47 -0.02 8.96 -5.24
N GLY A 48 -0.29 9.77 -6.27
CA GLY A 48 -1.25 10.87 -6.17
C GLY A 48 -2.65 10.41 -5.81
N ARG A 49 -3.04 9.22 -6.30
CA ARG A 49 -4.33 8.60 -5.96
C ARG A 49 -4.43 8.27 -4.47
N ALA A 50 -3.37 7.70 -3.89
CA ALA A 50 -3.33 7.37 -2.48
C ALA A 50 -3.35 8.62 -1.60
N ILE A 51 -2.54 9.63 -1.93
CA ILE A 51 -2.49 10.91 -1.21
C ILE A 51 -3.86 11.61 -1.24
N ASN A 52 -4.47 11.72 -2.41
CA ASN A 52 -5.77 12.38 -2.56
C ASN A 52 -6.87 11.64 -1.78
N SER A 53 -6.83 10.31 -1.74
CA SER A 53 -7.77 9.52 -0.95
C SER A 53 -7.58 9.77 0.56
N LEU A 54 -6.34 9.82 1.05
CA LEU A 54 -6.05 10.13 2.46
C LEU A 54 -6.45 11.56 2.84
N LEU A 55 -6.25 12.53 1.95
CA LEU A 55 -6.70 13.91 2.13
C LEU A 55 -8.22 13.99 2.22
N LYS A 56 -8.94 13.31 1.32
CA LYS A 56 -10.39 13.26 1.33
C LYS A 56 -10.93 12.68 2.64
N LYS A 57 -10.29 11.63 3.14
CA LYS A 57 -10.65 11.00 4.42
C LYS A 57 -10.27 11.83 5.65
N GLY A 58 -9.60 12.98 5.49
CA GLY A 58 -9.17 13.83 6.59
C GLY A 58 -8.06 13.23 7.47
N ILE A 59 -7.37 12.20 6.99
CA ILE A 59 -6.32 11.48 7.75
C ILE A 59 -4.99 12.23 7.70
N ILE A 60 -4.73 12.87 6.56
CA ILE A 60 -3.58 13.75 6.35
C ILE A 60 -4.08 15.13 5.97
N PHE A 61 -3.25 16.14 6.18
CA PHE A 61 -3.49 17.49 5.68
C PHE A 61 -2.31 17.95 4.83
N ARG A 62 -2.58 18.86 3.90
CA ARG A 62 -1.57 19.49 3.04
C ARG A 62 -1.62 20.99 3.23
N LYS A 63 -0.47 21.61 3.49
CA LYS A 63 -0.33 23.07 3.55
C LYS A 63 0.74 23.49 2.53
N GLY A 64 0.32 23.98 1.36
CA GLY A 64 1.26 24.24 0.26
C GLY A 64 1.95 22.96 -0.21
N ASN A 65 3.28 22.89 -0.07
CA ASN A 65 4.10 21.74 -0.49
C ASN A 65 4.51 20.81 0.67
N VAL A 66 3.97 21.01 1.88
CA VAL A 66 4.22 20.12 3.02
C VAL A 66 3.00 19.28 3.36
N PHE A 67 3.25 18.05 3.82
CA PHE A 67 2.26 17.09 4.28
C PHE A 67 2.40 16.86 5.78
N GLY A 68 1.28 16.69 6.48
CA GLY A 68 1.25 16.35 7.89
C GLY A 68 0.14 15.36 8.23
N ILE A 69 0.29 14.71 9.38
CA ILE A 69 -0.68 13.72 9.88
C ILE A 69 -1.73 14.41 10.75
N GLN A 70 -3.01 14.16 10.49
CA GLN A 70 -4.10 14.74 11.26
C GLN A 70 -4.28 13.97 12.58
N THR A 71 -3.91 14.58 13.70
CA THR A 71 -4.01 13.99 15.04
C THR A 71 -5.43 14.05 15.63
N ASP A 72 -6.23 15.02 15.21
CA ASP A 72 -7.63 15.11 15.61
C ASP A 72 -8.48 14.11 14.80
N PHE A 73 -8.77 12.97 15.42
CA PHE A 73 -9.55 11.88 14.85
C PHE A 73 -11.00 12.24 14.54
N SER A 74 -11.53 13.32 15.11
CA SER A 74 -12.90 13.78 14.85
C SER A 74 -13.08 14.26 13.41
N LYS A 75 -11.98 14.64 12.76
CA LYS A 75 -11.94 15.11 11.36
C LYS A 75 -11.81 13.96 10.36
N TRP A 76 -11.65 12.73 10.82
CA TRP A 76 -11.50 11.59 9.93
C TRP A 76 -12.87 11.15 9.42
N GLU A 77 -12.98 10.85 8.13
CA GLU A 77 -14.20 10.28 7.57
C GLU A 77 -14.46 8.90 8.19
N ILE A 78 -15.56 8.77 8.94
CA ILE A 78 -15.99 7.51 9.51
C ILE A 78 -16.97 6.87 8.53
N PRO A 79 -16.64 5.72 7.91
CA PRO A 79 -17.58 5.03 7.06
C PRO A 79 -18.81 4.61 7.89
N PRO A 80 -20.02 4.64 7.32
CA PRO A 80 -21.20 4.16 8.02
C PRO A 80 -20.97 2.69 8.41
N LYS A 81 -21.38 2.31 9.64
CA LYS A 81 -21.34 0.93 10.08
C LYS A 81 -22.19 0.11 9.10
N GLN A 82 -21.54 -0.69 8.25
CA GLN A 82 -22.25 -1.69 7.46
C GLN A 82 -22.79 -2.73 8.44
N VAL A 83 -24.02 -2.53 8.90
CA VAL A 83 -24.79 -3.61 9.51
C VAL A 83 -25.04 -4.57 8.37
N VAL A 84 -24.20 -5.61 8.29
CA VAL A 84 -24.54 -6.78 7.51
C VAL A 84 -25.75 -7.38 8.22
N ILE A 85 -26.95 -6.94 7.83
CA ILE A 85 -28.16 -7.69 8.11
C ILE A 85 -27.94 -8.97 7.34
N GLN A 86 -27.44 -10.00 8.04
CA GLN A 86 -27.53 -11.36 7.55
C GLN A 86 -29.02 -11.56 7.33
N LYS A 87 -29.48 -11.44 6.09
CA LYS A 87 -30.80 -11.96 5.71
C LYS A 87 -30.66 -13.45 5.99
N ILE A 88 -31.09 -13.86 7.17
CA ILE A 88 -31.40 -15.26 7.45
C ILE A 88 -32.34 -15.63 6.30
N PRO A 89 -31.97 -16.59 5.44
CA PRO A 89 -32.84 -16.97 4.34
C PRO A 89 -34.21 -17.30 4.95
N PRO A 90 -35.31 -16.75 4.41
CA PRO A 90 -36.63 -17.06 4.91
C PRO A 90 -36.81 -18.57 4.87
N ASN A 91 -37.32 -19.11 5.98
CA ASN A 91 -37.66 -20.51 6.22
C ASN A 91 -37.72 -21.35 4.93
N GLN A 92 -36.88 -22.38 4.90
CA GLN A 92 -36.95 -23.46 3.93
C GLN A 92 -38.38 -24.01 3.92
N GLY A 93 -39.17 -23.60 2.93
CA GLY A 93 -40.41 -24.26 2.58
C GLY A 93 -40.08 -25.65 2.06
N GLU A 94 -40.72 -26.64 2.69
CA GLU A 94 -41.02 -28.00 2.23
C GLU A 94 -39.96 -28.74 1.39
N LEU A 95 -39.46 -29.83 1.96
CA LEU A 95 -38.65 -30.85 1.29
C LEU A 95 -39.32 -31.31 -0.03
N PRO A 96 -38.60 -31.32 -1.17
CA PRO A 96 -39.09 -32.02 -2.34
C PRO A 96 -39.09 -33.55 -2.07
N PRO A 97 -40.11 -34.28 -2.54
CA PRO A 97 -40.20 -35.72 -2.30
C PRO A 97 -39.04 -36.44 -2.98
N ASN A 98 -38.43 -37.37 -2.22
CA ASN A 98 -37.40 -38.32 -2.62
C ASN A 98 -37.47 -38.73 -4.10
N GLN A 99 -36.41 -38.48 -4.86
CA GLN A 99 -36.06 -39.24 -6.07
C GLN A 99 -34.61 -38.98 -6.49
N GLY A 100 -33.78 -40.04 -6.46
CA GLY A 100 -32.61 -40.19 -7.32
C GLY A 100 -31.25 -39.75 -6.77
N GLU A 101 -30.50 -40.74 -6.27
CA GLU A 101 -29.02 -40.84 -6.19
C GLU A 101 -28.21 -39.68 -5.59
N LEU A 102 -27.57 -39.97 -4.45
CA LEU A 102 -26.55 -39.13 -3.81
C LEU A 102 -25.34 -38.93 -4.75
N PRO A 103 -24.91 -37.69 -5.06
CA PRO A 103 -23.58 -37.50 -5.63
C PRO A 103 -22.53 -37.95 -4.61
N PRO A 104 -21.44 -38.62 -5.04
CA PRO A 104 -20.46 -39.16 -4.11
C PRO A 104 -19.86 -38.04 -3.26
N LYS A 105 -19.74 -38.35 -1.96
CA LYS A 105 -19.15 -37.54 -0.89
C LYS A 105 -17.84 -36.91 -1.40
N ARG A 106 -17.88 -35.64 -1.81
CA ARG A 106 -16.68 -34.88 -2.19
C ARG A 106 -15.84 -34.70 -0.93
N VAL A 107 -14.87 -35.59 -0.78
CA VAL A 107 -13.70 -35.45 0.10
C VAL A 107 -13.02 -34.11 -0.16
N ASP A 108 -12.53 -33.50 0.92
CA ASP A 108 -11.83 -32.22 0.95
C ASP A 108 -10.86 -32.07 -0.23
N SER A 109 -11.03 -31.01 -1.04
CA SER A 109 -10.10 -30.66 -2.12
C SER A 109 -8.79 -30.04 -1.59
N ARG A 110 -8.29 -30.54 -0.46
CA ARG A 110 -7.02 -30.17 0.15
C ARG A 110 -5.88 -31.05 -0.37
N ASP A 111 -5.66 -31.16 -1.69
CA ASP A 111 -4.37 -31.73 -2.14
C ASP A 111 -3.91 -31.53 -3.60
N LEU A 112 -4.21 -30.41 -4.27
CA LEU A 112 -3.67 -30.18 -5.63
C LEU A 112 -2.94 -28.86 -5.89
N SER A 113 -2.73 -27.97 -4.90
CA SER A 113 -1.94 -26.74 -5.10
C SER A 113 -0.44 -26.85 -4.79
N LYS A 114 0.05 -28.00 -4.28
CA LYS A 114 1.47 -28.16 -3.93
C LYS A 114 2.39 -28.57 -5.09
N ARG A 115 1.89 -28.73 -6.32
CA ARG A 115 2.69 -29.10 -7.50
C ARG A 115 2.94 -27.98 -8.51
N ALA A 116 2.43 -26.77 -8.27
CA ALA A 116 2.77 -25.59 -9.07
C ALA A 116 4.02 -24.85 -8.56
N ILE A 117 4.60 -25.31 -7.45
CA ILE A 117 5.82 -24.75 -6.84
C ILE A 117 6.94 -25.76 -7.06
N GLN A 118 7.42 -25.87 -8.29
CA GLN A 118 8.79 -26.27 -8.57
C GLN A 118 9.15 -25.86 -10.00
N GLU A 119 10.21 -25.04 -10.07
CA GLU A 119 11.11 -24.91 -11.22
C GLU A 119 10.67 -24.03 -12.41
N LYS A 120 10.53 -22.72 -12.16
CA LYS A 120 11.22 -21.76 -13.02
C LYS A 120 12.25 -21.02 -12.16
N GLY A 121 13.49 -21.45 -12.33
CA GLY A 121 14.62 -21.15 -11.47
C GLY A 121 14.87 -19.67 -11.22
N PHE A 122 15.37 -19.40 -10.02
CA PHE A 122 16.18 -18.25 -9.70
C PHE A 122 17.39 -18.21 -10.64
N SER A 123 17.27 -17.57 -11.80
CA SER A 123 18.44 -17.15 -12.56
C SER A 123 18.92 -15.82 -11.96
N THR A 124 19.88 -15.94 -11.04
CA THR A 124 20.82 -14.86 -10.77
C THR A 124 21.55 -14.54 -12.06
N SER A 125 21.28 -13.39 -12.70
CA SER A 125 22.26 -12.59 -13.45
C SER A 125 21.53 -11.56 -14.32
N LYS A 126 21.45 -10.33 -13.81
CA LYS A 126 21.69 -9.08 -14.55
C LYS A 126 21.81 -7.84 -13.63
N GLU A 127 22.18 -8.02 -12.36
CA GLU A 127 22.69 -6.93 -11.53
C GLU A 127 24.20 -6.80 -11.72
N LYS A 128 24.66 -6.03 -12.72
CA LYS A 128 26.06 -5.55 -12.75
C LYS A 128 26.36 -4.41 -13.75
N LYS A 129 25.36 -3.72 -14.31
CA LYS A 129 25.59 -2.54 -15.16
C LYS A 129 25.29 -1.20 -14.48
N ASN A 130 24.30 -1.10 -13.61
CA ASN A 130 23.87 0.20 -13.05
C ASN A 130 24.83 0.80 -11.99
N GLY A 131 25.61 -0.03 -11.28
CA GLY A 131 26.49 0.46 -10.21
C GLY A 131 27.70 1.27 -10.72
N LYS A 132 28.21 0.96 -11.91
CA LYS A 132 29.34 1.70 -12.50
C LYS A 132 28.89 3.08 -12.99
N ASP A 133 27.69 3.16 -13.56
CA ASP A 133 27.13 4.41 -14.07
C ASP A 133 26.71 5.33 -12.92
N PHE A 134 26.13 4.78 -11.86
CA PHE A 134 25.82 5.54 -10.64
C PHE A 134 27.10 6.08 -9.96
N LYS A 135 28.14 5.25 -9.84
CA LYS A 135 29.43 5.68 -9.24
C LYS A 135 30.13 6.76 -10.07
N LYS A 136 30.06 6.67 -11.41
CA LYS A 136 30.54 7.73 -12.32
C LYS A 136 29.75 9.02 -12.17
N HIS A 137 28.42 8.94 -12.06
CA HIS A 137 27.56 10.10 -11.90
C HIS A 137 27.80 10.81 -10.55
N LEU A 138 27.97 10.05 -9.46
CA LEU A 138 28.35 10.59 -8.16
C LEU A 138 29.72 11.26 -8.17
N HIS A 139 30.72 10.65 -8.81
CA HIS A 139 32.06 11.24 -8.89
C HIS A 139 32.04 12.59 -9.63
N LYS A 140 31.33 12.66 -10.75
CA LYS A 140 31.16 13.89 -11.52
C LYS A 140 30.47 14.98 -10.69
N PHE A 141 29.43 14.63 -9.94
CA PHE A 141 28.74 15.58 -9.06
C PHE A 141 29.64 16.13 -7.95
N VAL A 142 30.50 15.30 -7.35
CA VAL A 142 31.47 15.75 -6.33
C VAL A 142 32.55 16.67 -6.94
N GLU A 143 32.99 16.39 -8.17
CA GLU A 143 33.92 17.28 -8.88
C GLU A 143 33.29 18.64 -9.20
N ASP A 144 32.02 18.65 -9.63
CA ASP A 144 31.30 19.88 -9.93
C ASP A 144 31.11 20.73 -8.67
N ILE A 145 30.81 20.13 -7.51
CA ILE A 145 30.76 20.84 -6.21
C ILE A 145 32.12 21.44 -5.83
N LYS A 146 33.23 20.71 -6.08
CA LYS A 146 34.58 21.22 -5.79
C LYS A 146 35.00 22.38 -6.69
N LYS A 147 34.43 22.48 -7.90
CA LYS A 147 34.68 23.57 -8.86
C LYS A 147 33.88 24.84 -8.58
N ILE A 148 32.88 24.79 -7.70
CA ILE A 148 32.15 25.99 -7.28
C ILE A 148 33.11 26.84 -6.42
N PRO A 149 33.46 28.07 -6.84
CA PRO A 149 34.30 28.94 -6.03
C PRO A 149 33.59 29.23 -4.71
N LYS A 150 34.24 28.89 -3.60
CA LYS A 150 33.77 29.28 -2.27
C LYS A 150 33.79 30.81 -2.22
N LYS A 151 32.61 31.41 -2.21
CA LYS A 151 32.42 32.83 -1.92
C LYS A 151 32.76 33.11 -0.47
#